data_AF-A0A7X6SQ74-F1
#
_entry.id   AF-A0A7X6SQ74-F1
#
_cell.length_a   1.000
_cell.length_b   1.000
_cell.length_c   1.000
_cell.angle_alpha   90.00
_cell.angle_beta   90.00
_cell.angle_gamma   90.00
#
_symmetry.space_group_name_H-M   'P 1'
#
loop_
_entity.id
_entity.type
_entity.pdbx_description
1 polymer ?
#
loop_
_entity_poly.entity_id
_entity_poly.type
_entity_poly.pdbx_seq_one_letter_code
_entity_poly.pdbx_strand_id
1 'polypeptide(L)'
;MKKTGMRMFALISVVCATINAEAKLTLQEVRSASRDVLVVFFTSDTLNLTEVDISNRSDWKINGQPCLAIFRYATKADNCDHHIYLQTSDLVEGKKYKLTTPYGNRKFKFDSRTLFCEAIKTNQSGYSALSKVRYANFTIWLGTGGSRKIEGVLPDYEVFNQVTGKTIVKGKLTETGMDTTAGGVVYRIDLAQMPEGGPYKIAVNGYGCSYPFGIGGEFIKRSAYITFRGQFYQRCGCPIDKPDIRKHACHTLVYDTDGPIGEANIVVKGTEPAFRCYGGYHDAGDADRRAYHISNPMVNLMIYEAFPKMFYDGQFDIPGEFDEEYNIVSKINNIPDIIDEAMWGTLIWEYLQNEDGSIHFGTETKGYPEPFAAPMDLDTKKYGTVRIDNRATCPAAGLFLHLARLIKPYKSGKAEELLQRAEKAFA
;
A
#
# COMPACT_ATOMS: atom_id res chain seq x y z
N MET A 1 24.08 71.43 -35.97
CA MET A 1 24.92 70.62 -36.87
C MET A 1 25.10 69.23 -36.28
N LYS A 2 24.78 68.21 -37.08
CA LYS A 2 25.19 66.80 -36.96
C LYS A 2 24.56 65.90 -35.87
N LYS A 3 23.81 64.93 -36.43
CA LYS A 3 23.84 63.48 -36.18
C LYS A 3 22.82 62.90 -35.19
N THR A 4 21.64 62.69 -35.75
CA THR A 4 20.87 61.45 -35.71
C THR A 4 21.74 60.21 -35.44
N GLY A 5 21.47 59.54 -34.31
CA GLY A 5 22.02 58.24 -33.95
C GLY A 5 20.86 57.27 -33.73
N MET A 6 20.58 56.47 -34.76
CA MET A 6 19.56 55.43 -34.80
C MET A 6 19.93 54.31 -33.82
N ARG A 7 19.12 54.10 -32.78
CA ARG A 7 19.28 52.98 -31.84
C ARG A 7 18.77 51.70 -32.51
N MET A 8 19.71 50.85 -32.90
CA MET A 8 19.46 49.52 -33.44
C MET A 8 19.05 48.59 -32.28
N PHE A 9 17.76 48.23 -32.21
CA PHE A 9 17.29 47.17 -31.32
C PHE A 9 17.77 45.82 -31.88
N ALA A 10 18.74 45.21 -31.21
CA ALA A 10 19.11 43.83 -31.47
C ALA A 10 17.99 42.91 -30.94
N LEU A 11 17.26 42.30 -31.87
CA LEU A 11 16.27 41.26 -31.57
C LEU A 11 17.05 40.00 -31.16
N ILE A 12 17.19 39.75 -29.86
CA ILE A 12 17.70 38.48 -29.35
C ILE A 12 16.56 37.46 -29.50
N SER A 13 16.52 36.78 -30.63
CA SER A 13 15.70 35.59 -30.83
C SER A 13 16.25 34.48 -29.94
N VAL A 14 15.67 34.34 -28.75
CA VAL A 14 15.83 33.15 -27.91
C VAL A 14 15.21 31.99 -28.68
N VAL A 15 16.06 31.20 -29.35
CA VAL A 15 15.69 29.88 -29.83
C VAL A 15 15.39 29.06 -28.59
N CYS A 16 14.11 28.93 -28.24
CA CYS A 16 13.64 27.88 -27.35
C CYS A 16 13.89 26.56 -28.08
N ALA A 17 15.08 26.00 -27.92
CA ALA A 17 15.28 24.59 -28.13
C ALA A 17 14.39 23.90 -27.10
N THR A 18 13.22 23.45 -27.54
CA THR A 18 12.45 22.43 -26.82
C THR A 18 13.38 21.23 -26.71
N ILE A 19 14.04 21.10 -25.57
CA ILE A 19 14.59 19.81 -25.16
C ILE A 19 13.33 18.97 -24.92
N ASN A 20 12.84 18.31 -25.98
CA ASN A 20 12.02 17.14 -25.79
C ASN A 20 12.94 16.19 -25.04
N ALA A 21 12.77 16.11 -23.71
CA ALA A 21 13.25 14.98 -22.98
C ALA A 21 12.58 13.77 -23.64
N GLU A 22 13.33 13.04 -24.48
CA GLU A 22 12.87 11.77 -24.99
C GLU A 22 12.57 10.90 -23.78
N ALA A 23 11.32 10.43 -23.68
CA ALA A 23 10.88 9.54 -22.62
C ALA A 23 11.85 8.35 -22.51
N LYS A 24 12.28 8.03 -21.29
CA LYS A 24 13.29 7.01 -21.06
C LYS A 24 12.65 5.63 -20.91
N LEU A 25 12.02 5.14 -21.98
CA LEU A 25 11.53 3.77 -22.03
C LEU A 25 12.70 2.79 -21.86
N THR A 26 12.69 2.02 -20.77
CA THR A 26 13.80 1.15 -20.40
C THR A 26 13.33 -0.30 -20.28
N LEU A 27 13.96 -1.21 -21.03
CA LEU A 27 13.71 -2.65 -20.92
C LEU A 27 14.35 -3.17 -19.63
N GLN A 28 13.53 -3.53 -18.64
CA GLN A 28 13.98 -3.99 -17.33
C GLN A 28 14.20 -5.51 -17.33
N GLU A 29 13.20 -6.28 -17.74
CA GLU A 29 13.17 -7.74 -17.56
C GLU A 29 12.59 -8.46 -18.77
N VAL A 30 13.00 -9.72 -18.92
CA VAL A 30 12.28 -10.70 -19.73
C VAL A 30 11.75 -11.75 -18.77
N ARG A 31 10.45 -11.98 -18.84
CA ARG A 31 9.67 -12.89 -18.00
C ARG A 31 8.90 -13.85 -18.90
N SER A 32 8.06 -14.67 -18.30
CA SER A 32 7.07 -15.49 -19.00
C SER A 32 5.68 -15.28 -18.41
N ALA A 33 4.65 -15.58 -19.20
CA ALA A 33 3.27 -15.68 -18.72
C ALA A 33 2.67 -17.06 -19.02
N SER A 34 3.31 -17.84 -19.88
CA SER A 34 2.92 -19.19 -20.24
C SER A 34 4.10 -19.95 -20.85
N ARG A 35 3.90 -21.24 -21.13
CA ARG A 35 4.86 -22.08 -21.87
C ARG A 35 5.26 -21.57 -23.25
N ASP A 36 4.42 -20.74 -23.86
CA ASP A 36 4.55 -20.22 -25.22
C ASP A 36 4.45 -18.69 -25.25
N VAL A 37 4.55 -18.02 -24.10
CA VAL A 37 4.42 -16.55 -24.02
C VAL A 37 5.51 -15.98 -23.12
N LEU A 38 6.36 -15.13 -23.71
CA LEU A 38 7.31 -14.28 -23.00
C LEU A 38 6.65 -12.95 -22.66
N VAL A 39 7.08 -12.30 -21.58
CA VAL A 39 6.72 -10.92 -21.26
C VAL A 39 7.97 -10.07 -21.32
N VAL A 40 7.93 -8.99 -22.09
CA VAL A 40 8.97 -7.96 -22.09
C VAL A 40 8.46 -6.82 -21.22
N PHE A 41 9.15 -6.61 -20.09
CA PHE A 41 8.77 -5.62 -19.09
C PHE A 41 9.60 -4.35 -19.27
N PHE A 42 8.92 -3.23 -19.51
CA PHE A 42 9.53 -1.91 -19.61
C PHE A 42 9.00 -0.98 -18.51
N THR A 43 9.85 -0.06 -18.07
CA THR A 43 9.45 1.09 -17.26
C THR A 43 9.61 2.35 -18.09
N SER A 44 8.74 3.33 -17.87
CA SER A 44 8.79 4.65 -18.49
C SER A 44 8.66 5.75 -17.43
N ASP A 45 9.27 6.90 -17.70
CA ASP A 45 9.10 8.15 -16.96
C ASP A 45 7.93 8.99 -17.46
N THR A 46 7.11 8.47 -18.38
CA THR A 46 5.90 9.13 -18.87
C THR A 46 4.67 8.24 -18.70
N LEU A 47 3.53 8.85 -18.35
CA LEU A 47 2.24 8.16 -18.30
C LEU A 47 1.63 8.10 -19.72
N ASN A 48 2.11 7.17 -20.55
CA ASN A 48 1.57 6.89 -21.87
C ASN A 48 1.38 5.39 -22.05
N LEU A 49 0.15 4.89 -21.88
CA LEU A 49 -0.18 3.46 -21.96
C LEU A 49 0.13 2.80 -23.32
N THR A 50 0.33 3.60 -24.36
CA THR A 50 0.61 3.14 -25.72
C THR A 50 2.04 3.40 -26.20
N GLU A 51 2.93 3.89 -25.33
CA GLU A 51 4.31 4.26 -25.68
C GLU A 51 5.09 3.13 -26.36
N VAL A 52 4.92 1.89 -25.89
CA VAL A 52 5.48 0.71 -26.55
C VAL A 52 4.65 0.36 -27.78
N ASP A 53 5.22 0.60 -28.96
CA ASP A 53 4.61 0.31 -30.25
C ASP A 53 4.67 -1.19 -30.56
N ILE A 54 3.49 -1.79 -30.74
CA ILE A 54 3.34 -3.18 -31.18
C ILE A 54 2.63 -3.32 -32.53
N SER A 55 2.37 -2.21 -33.23
CA SER A 55 1.66 -2.18 -34.50
C SER A 55 2.37 -3.00 -35.59
N ASN A 56 3.70 -2.94 -35.64
CA ASN A 56 4.51 -3.74 -36.55
C ASN A 56 5.05 -5.02 -35.88
N ARG A 57 4.28 -6.10 -35.97
CA ARG A 57 4.66 -7.42 -35.43
C ARG A 57 6.00 -7.95 -35.98
N SER A 58 6.40 -7.54 -37.18
CA SER A 58 7.66 -7.99 -37.80
C SER A 58 8.90 -7.49 -37.07
N ASP A 59 8.79 -6.43 -36.27
CA ASP A 59 9.92 -5.88 -35.50
C ASP A 59 10.17 -6.63 -34.19
N TRP A 60 9.22 -7.47 -33.79
CA TRP A 60 9.28 -8.29 -32.58
C TRP A 60 9.61 -9.74 -32.94
N LYS A 61 10.84 -10.15 -32.66
CA LYS A 61 11.36 -11.47 -33.08
C LYS A 61 11.95 -12.26 -31.92
N ILE A 62 11.74 -13.57 -31.96
CA ILE A 62 12.39 -14.55 -31.07
C ILE A 62 13.19 -15.50 -31.95
N ASN A 63 14.51 -15.55 -31.73
CA ASN A 63 15.46 -16.29 -32.58
C ASN A 63 15.35 -15.93 -34.06
N GLY A 64 15.07 -14.66 -34.36
CA GLY A 64 14.93 -14.15 -35.73
C GLY A 64 13.57 -14.42 -36.38
N GLN A 65 12.67 -15.18 -35.74
CA GLN A 65 11.31 -15.42 -36.23
C GLN A 65 10.33 -14.40 -35.62
N PRO A 66 9.42 -13.80 -36.42
CA PRO A 66 8.37 -12.94 -35.89
C PRO A 66 7.50 -13.65 -34.84
N CYS A 67 7.07 -12.91 -33.80
CA CYS A 67 6.17 -13.44 -32.78
C CYS A 67 4.81 -13.83 -33.38
N LEU A 68 4.15 -14.87 -32.87
CA LEU A 68 2.86 -15.35 -33.38
C LEU A 68 1.72 -14.36 -33.13
N ALA A 69 1.72 -13.76 -31.94
CA ALA A 69 0.81 -12.70 -31.52
C ALA A 69 1.52 -11.78 -30.52
N ILE A 70 1.03 -10.56 -30.39
CA ILE A 70 1.51 -9.60 -29.40
C ILE A 70 0.33 -8.98 -28.66
N PHE A 71 0.40 -8.96 -27.34
CA PHE A 71 -0.59 -8.32 -26.49
C PHE A 71 0.11 -7.33 -25.55
N ARG A 72 -0.66 -6.42 -24.94
CA ARG A 72 -0.11 -5.41 -24.03
C ARG A 72 -0.93 -5.27 -22.76
N TYR A 73 -0.28 -4.86 -21.69
CA TYR A 73 -0.87 -4.26 -20.51
C TYR A 73 0.04 -3.13 -20.03
N ALA A 74 -0.54 -2.03 -19.56
CA ALA A 74 0.22 -0.94 -18.98
C ALA A 74 -0.49 -0.43 -17.73
N THR A 75 0.28 -0.03 -16.71
CA THR A 75 -0.25 0.50 -15.45
C THR A 75 0.57 1.70 -15.00
N LYS A 76 -0.08 2.63 -14.28
CA LYS A 76 0.62 3.74 -13.63
C LYS A 76 1.41 3.20 -12.42
N ALA A 77 2.74 3.32 -12.44
CA ALA A 77 3.65 2.91 -11.38
C ALA A 77 4.97 3.69 -11.49
N ASP A 78 5.23 4.65 -10.58
CA ASP A 78 6.32 5.65 -10.62
C ASP A 78 6.48 6.50 -11.90
N ASN A 79 5.81 6.12 -12.99
CA ASN A 79 5.16 6.92 -14.03
C ASN A 79 4.35 5.94 -14.90
N CYS A 80 4.97 4.92 -15.49
CA CYS A 80 4.27 3.84 -16.20
C CYS A 80 5.10 2.54 -16.33
N ASP A 81 4.45 1.41 -16.06
CA ASP A 81 4.95 0.06 -16.30
C ASP A 81 4.27 -0.54 -17.52
N HIS A 82 5.04 -1.18 -18.42
CA HIS A 82 4.56 -1.83 -19.63
C HIS A 82 4.92 -3.31 -19.66
N HIS A 83 3.90 -4.15 -19.87
CA HIS A 83 4.02 -5.59 -20.05
C HIS A 83 3.62 -5.94 -21.49
N ILE A 84 4.60 -6.37 -22.30
CA ILE A 84 4.36 -6.79 -23.68
C ILE A 84 4.46 -8.32 -23.78
N TYR A 85 3.32 -8.96 -24.04
CA TYR A 85 3.20 -10.40 -24.12
C TYR A 85 3.47 -10.86 -25.55
N LEU A 86 4.53 -11.63 -25.75
CA LEU A 86 4.99 -12.13 -27.04
C LEU A 86 4.69 -13.63 -27.14
N GLN A 87 3.72 -14.00 -27.96
CA GLN A 87 3.45 -15.41 -28.22
C GLN A 87 4.50 -16.01 -29.17
N THR A 88 4.97 -17.21 -28.86
CA THR A 88 6.04 -17.92 -29.55
C THR A 88 5.75 -19.42 -29.61
N SER A 89 6.69 -20.21 -30.12
CA SER A 89 6.69 -21.66 -29.93
C SER A 89 7.00 -22.00 -28.47
N ASP A 90 6.62 -23.21 -28.03
CA ASP A 90 6.92 -23.67 -26.67
C ASP A 90 8.39 -23.41 -26.25
N LEU A 91 8.52 -22.83 -25.06
CA LEU A 91 9.78 -22.52 -24.41
C LEU A 91 10.41 -23.81 -23.89
N VAL A 92 11.57 -24.12 -24.44
CA VAL A 92 12.36 -25.31 -24.09
C VAL A 92 13.33 -24.99 -22.95
N GLU A 93 13.26 -25.79 -21.88
CA GLU A 93 14.18 -25.76 -20.73
C GLU A 93 15.64 -25.80 -21.18
N GLY A 94 16.47 -24.91 -20.63
CA GLY A 94 17.89 -24.85 -20.93
C GLY A 94 18.26 -24.12 -22.23
N LYS A 95 17.29 -23.89 -23.13
CA LYS A 95 17.53 -23.28 -24.44
C LYS A 95 17.84 -21.79 -24.31
N LYS A 96 18.79 -21.31 -25.12
CA LYS A 96 19.11 -19.89 -25.26
C LYS A 96 18.23 -19.25 -26.33
N TYR A 97 17.75 -18.06 -26.05
CA TYR A 97 16.90 -17.26 -26.94
C TYR A 97 17.53 -15.89 -27.19
N LYS A 98 17.31 -15.37 -28.40
CA LYS A 98 17.59 -13.98 -28.77
C LYS A 98 16.26 -13.28 -29.03
N LEU A 99 15.91 -12.37 -28.14
CA LEU A 99 14.80 -11.42 -28.29
C LEU A 99 15.31 -10.21 -29.07
N THR A 100 14.53 -9.79 -30.06
CA THR A 100 14.71 -8.56 -30.83
C THR A 100 13.40 -7.78 -30.77
N THR A 101 13.49 -6.52 -30.37
CA THR A 101 12.38 -5.57 -30.27
C THR A 101 12.78 -4.26 -30.97
N PRO A 102 11.84 -3.36 -31.30
CA PRO A 102 12.16 -2.00 -31.75
C PRO A 102 13.05 -1.23 -30.77
N TYR A 103 13.02 -1.61 -29.49
CA TYR A 103 13.67 -0.92 -28.37
C TYR A 103 14.97 -1.60 -27.92
N GLY A 104 15.48 -2.56 -28.71
CA GLY A 104 16.73 -3.23 -28.46
C GLY A 104 16.65 -4.76 -28.44
N ASN A 105 17.81 -5.37 -28.26
CA ASN A 105 17.98 -6.82 -28.29
C ASN A 105 18.37 -7.37 -26.91
N ARG A 106 17.87 -8.55 -26.55
CA ARG A 106 18.29 -9.25 -25.33
C ARG A 106 18.49 -10.73 -25.59
N LYS A 107 19.55 -11.29 -25.01
CA LYS A 107 19.77 -12.75 -24.96
C LYS A 107 19.42 -13.24 -23.57
N PHE A 108 18.76 -14.39 -23.49
CA PHE A 108 18.46 -15.04 -22.21
C PHE A 108 18.43 -16.56 -22.39
N LYS A 109 18.47 -17.28 -21.28
CA LYS A 109 18.28 -18.74 -21.23
C LYS A 109 16.94 -18.98 -20.57
N PHE A 110 16.08 -19.80 -21.17
CA PHE A 110 14.87 -20.23 -20.49
C PHE A 110 15.26 -21.28 -19.45
N ASP A 111 14.94 -20.99 -18.19
CA ASP A 111 15.20 -21.86 -17.05
C ASP A 111 14.04 -21.68 -16.06
N SER A 112 13.29 -22.75 -15.83
CA SER A 112 12.05 -22.71 -15.07
C SER A 112 12.25 -22.34 -13.61
N ARG A 113 13.48 -22.40 -13.06
CA ARG A 113 13.80 -22.00 -11.68
C ARG A 113 14.19 -20.53 -11.56
N THR A 114 14.55 -19.87 -12.66
CA THR A 114 15.12 -18.52 -12.63
C THR A 114 14.30 -17.49 -13.40
N LEU A 115 13.66 -17.85 -14.51
CA LEU A 115 12.82 -16.92 -15.27
C LEU A 115 11.51 -16.69 -14.53
N PHE A 116 11.24 -15.46 -14.10
CA PHE A 116 10.01 -15.12 -13.41
C PHE A 116 8.79 -15.33 -14.33
N CYS A 117 7.75 -15.98 -13.80
CA CYS A 117 6.49 -16.22 -14.50
C CYS A 117 5.37 -15.42 -13.84
N GLU A 118 4.80 -14.47 -14.58
CA GLU A 118 3.72 -13.61 -14.10
C GLU A 118 2.45 -14.38 -13.76
N ALA A 119 2.28 -15.61 -14.27
CA ALA A 119 1.12 -16.45 -13.99
C ALA A 119 1.11 -17.05 -12.58
N ILE A 120 2.26 -17.10 -11.88
CA ILE A 120 2.36 -17.72 -10.55
C ILE A 120 2.15 -16.65 -9.47
N LYS A 121 1.09 -16.81 -8.66
CA LYS A 121 0.68 -15.87 -7.62
C LYS A 121 0.87 -16.50 -6.23
N THR A 122 1.89 -16.03 -5.52
CA THR A 122 2.17 -16.42 -4.12
C THR A 122 1.72 -15.33 -3.16
N ASN A 123 1.42 -15.68 -1.90
CA ASN A 123 1.42 -14.69 -0.83
C ASN A 123 2.87 -14.20 -0.64
N GLN A 124 3.13 -12.96 -1.04
CA GLN A 124 4.47 -12.36 -1.00
C GLN A 124 4.89 -11.95 0.43
N SER A 125 3.95 -11.81 1.36
CA SER A 125 4.28 -11.63 2.78
C SER A 125 4.72 -12.96 3.42
N GLY A 126 4.17 -14.09 2.96
CA GLY A 126 4.47 -15.43 3.46
C GLY A 126 3.22 -16.17 3.95
N TYR A 127 3.41 -17.39 4.43
CA TYR A 127 2.33 -18.26 4.93
C TYR A 127 2.55 -18.62 6.39
N SER A 128 1.48 -18.81 7.16
CA SER A 128 1.59 -19.33 8.53
C SER A 128 1.95 -20.82 8.53
N ALA A 129 2.95 -21.21 9.34
CA ALA A 129 3.28 -22.62 9.57
C ALA A 129 2.16 -23.39 10.30
N LEU A 130 1.26 -22.69 11.00
CA LEU A 130 0.09 -23.28 11.67
C LEU A 130 -1.06 -23.59 10.70
N SER A 131 -1.03 -23.03 9.49
CA SER A 131 -2.09 -23.27 8.51
C SER A 131 -1.96 -24.65 7.87
N LYS A 132 -3.02 -25.45 7.98
CA LYS A 132 -3.16 -26.73 7.26
C LYS A 132 -3.57 -26.55 5.80
N VAL A 133 -3.94 -25.33 5.40
CA VAL A 133 -4.34 -25.00 4.03
C VAL A 133 -3.45 -23.88 3.52
N ARG A 134 -2.51 -24.22 2.64
CA ARG A 134 -1.58 -23.29 2.02
C ARG A 134 -1.55 -23.59 0.54
N TYR A 135 -1.76 -22.59 -0.30
CA TYR A 135 -1.68 -22.75 -1.74
C TYR A 135 -1.21 -21.45 -2.39
N ALA A 136 -0.56 -21.58 -3.54
CA ALA A 136 -0.39 -20.50 -4.49
C ALA A 136 -1.40 -20.67 -5.63
N ASN A 137 -1.80 -19.57 -6.25
CA ASN A 137 -2.65 -19.59 -7.43
C ASN A 137 -1.80 -19.52 -8.69
N PHE A 138 -2.28 -20.13 -9.76
CA PHE A 138 -1.73 -20.02 -11.09
C PHE A 138 -2.85 -19.59 -12.03
N THR A 139 -2.64 -18.54 -12.80
CA THR A 139 -3.61 -18.05 -13.80
C THR A 139 -2.89 -17.36 -14.94
N ILE A 140 -3.29 -17.65 -16.18
CA ILE A 140 -2.71 -17.03 -17.38
C ILE A 140 -3.59 -15.86 -17.77
N TRP A 141 -3.02 -14.66 -17.74
CA TRP A 141 -3.64 -13.44 -18.22
C TRP A 141 -2.63 -12.63 -19.03
N LEU A 142 -3.02 -12.23 -20.23
CA LEU A 142 -2.11 -11.71 -21.26
C LEU A 142 -2.44 -10.25 -21.63
N GLY A 143 -2.94 -9.45 -20.68
CA GLY A 143 -3.39 -8.09 -20.96
C GLY A 143 -4.54 -8.05 -21.97
N THR A 144 -4.36 -7.33 -23.09
CA THR A 144 -5.33 -7.30 -24.20
C THR A 144 -5.58 -8.67 -24.85
N GLY A 145 -4.75 -9.69 -24.57
CA GLY A 145 -4.98 -11.08 -24.99
C GLY A 145 -5.97 -11.86 -24.10
N GLY A 146 -6.42 -11.27 -22.99
CA GLY A 146 -7.38 -11.87 -22.08
C GLY A 146 -6.81 -13.02 -21.25
N SER A 147 -7.71 -13.77 -20.58
CA SER A 147 -7.34 -14.98 -19.85
C SER A 147 -7.24 -16.18 -20.79
N ARG A 148 -6.41 -17.16 -20.42
CA ARG A 148 -6.24 -18.38 -21.22
C ARG A 148 -6.24 -19.64 -20.36
N LYS A 149 -6.98 -20.65 -20.81
CA LYS A 149 -6.97 -21.99 -20.20
C LYS A 149 -5.71 -22.77 -20.62
N ILE A 150 -5.19 -23.61 -19.73
CA ILE A 150 -4.15 -24.57 -20.06
C ILE A 150 -4.81 -25.69 -20.84
N GLU A 151 -4.37 -25.91 -22.08
CA GLU A 151 -4.85 -27.01 -22.91
C GLU A 151 -4.00 -28.26 -22.67
N GLY A 152 -4.67 -29.42 -22.58
CA GLY A 152 -4.02 -30.73 -22.42
C GLY A 152 -3.62 -31.05 -20.99
N VAL A 153 -2.48 -31.75 -20.82
CA VAL A 153 -2.01 -32.23 -19.52
C VAL A 153 -1.50 -31.05 -18.68
N LEU A 154 -2.02 -30.93 -17.45
CA LEU A 154 -1.57 -29.90 -16.52
C LEU A 154 -0.09 -30.10 -16.12
N PRO A 155 0.69 -29.00 -16.08
CA PRO A 155 2.12 -29.07 -15.84
C PRO A 155 2.43 -29.50 -14.40
N ASP A 156 3.56 -30.18 -14.27
CA ASP A 156 4.16 -30.45 -12.97
C ASP A 156 4.84 -29.18 -12.44
N TYR A 157 4.90 -29.09 -11.12
CA TYR A 157 5.64 -28.05 -10.42
C TYR A 157 6.57 -28.66 -9.38
N GLU A 158 7.56 -27.88 -8.98
CA GLU A 158 8.34 -28.12 -7.79
C GLU A 158 8.42 -26.85 -6.92
N VAL A 159 8.56 -27.06 -5.62
CA VAL A 159 8.87 -26.00 -4.67
C VAL A 159 10.24 -26.29 -4.11
N PHE A 160 11.14 -25.31 -4.20
CA PHE A 160 12.53 -25.48 -3.81
C PHE A 160 12.98 -24.33 -2.91
N ASN A 161 13.96 -24.62 -2.04
CA ASN A 161 14.61 -23.59 -1.26
C ASN A 161 15.57 -22.81 -2.18
N GLN A 162 15.39 -21.49 -2.28
CA GLN A 162 16.11 -20.64 -3.23
C GLN A 162 17.62 -20.60 -2.97
N VAL A 163 18.03 -20.68 -1.71
CA VAL A 163 19.45 -20.57 -1.31
C VAL A 163 20.18 -21.89 -1.59
N THR A 164 19.61 -23.01 -1.16
CA THR A 164 20.25 -24.33 -1.28
C THR A 164 20.00 -25.01 -2.62
N GLY A 165 19.01 -24.55 -3.39
CA GLY A 165 18.55 -25.20 -4.63
C GLY A 165 17.82 -26.53 -4.41
N LYS A 166 17.66 -26.98 -3.15
CA LYS A 166 17.03 -28.26 -2.81
C LYS A 166 15.53 -28.21 -3.07
N THR A 167 15.04 -29.15 -3.88
CA THR A 167 13.61 -29.40 -4.04
C THR A 167 13.03 -29.98 -2.76
N ILE A 168 11.92 -29.41 -2.31
CA ILE A 168 11.23 -29.78 -1.07
C ILE A 168 9.97 -30.59 -1.38
N VAL A 169 9.14 -30.08 -2.31
CA VAL A 169 7.89 -30.71 -2.75
C VAL A 169 7.84 -30.72 -4.27
N LYS A 170 7.23 -31.75 -4.84
CA LYS A 170 6.81 -31.81 -6.24
C LYS A 170 5.30 -32.07 -6.28
N GLY A 171 4.64 -31.58 -7.32
CA GLY A 171 3.22 -31.81 -7.52
C GLY A 171 2.80 -31.50 -8.95
N LYS A 172 1.49 -31.55 -9.19
CA LYS A 172 0.86 -31.19 -10.45
C LYS A 172 -0.19 -30.11 -10.19
N LEU A 173 -0.31 -29.13 -11.08
CA LEU A 173 -1.38 -28.12 -10.96
C LEU A 173 -2.75 -28.79 -10.87
N THR A 174 -3.62 -28.23 -10.05
CA THR A 174 -5.03 -28.65 -9.96
C THR A 174 -5.92 -27.53 -10.45
N GLU A 175 -6.76 -27.77 -11.45
CA GLU A 175 -7.75 -26.79 -11.93
C GLU A 175 -8.85 -26.61 -10.88
N THR A 176 -9.13 -25.35 -10.50
CA THR A 176 -10.26 -25.02 -9.62
C THR A 176 -11.48 -24.50 -10.39
N GLY A 177 -11.33 -24.27 -11.69
CA GLY A 177 -12.37 -23.77 -12.58
C GLY A 177 -12.28 -22.27 -12.85
N MET A 178 -13.31 -21.75 -13.51
CA MET A 178 -13.45 -20.34 -13.82
C MET A 178 -13.70 -19.52 -12.55
N ASP A 179 -12.93 -18.46 -12.37
CA ASP A 179 -13.18 -17.42 -11.36
C ASP A 179 -13.57 -16.13 -12.09
N THR A 180 -14.83 -15.74 -11.98
CA THR A 180 -15.36 -14.55 -12.65
C THR A 180 -14.81 -13.24 -12.08
N THR A 181 -14.31 -13.26 -10.83
CA THR A 181 -13.68 -12.08 -10.20
C THR A 181 -12.23 -11.91 -10.67
N ALA A 182 -11.54 -13.01 -10.96
CA ALA A 182 -10.22 -13.01 -11.57
C ALA A 182 -10.26 -12.91 -13.11
N GLY A 183 -11.45 -13.08 -13.71
CA GLY A 183 -11.66 -13.02 -15.16
C GLY A 183 -11.07 -14.20 -15.94
N GLY A 184 -10.85 -15.35 -15.31
CA GLY A 184 -10.19 -16.49 -15.95
C GLY A 184 -10.17 -17.79 -15.14
N VAL A 185 -9.63 -18.85 -15.75
CA VAL A 185 -9.47 -20.15 -15.09
C VAL A 185 -8.32 -20.09 -14.09
N VAL A 186 -8.58 -20.55 -12.88
CA VAL A 186 -7.59 -20.62 -11.79
C VAL A 186 -7.14 -22.06 -11.59
N TYR A 187 -5.85 -22.22 -11.32
CA TYR A 187 -5.25 -23.47 -10.88
C TYR A 187 -4.55 -23.26 -9.54
N ARG A 188 -4.42 -24.33 -8.77
CA ARG A 188 -3.75 -24.31 -7.46
C ARG A 188 -2.46 -25.12 -7.47
N ILE A 189 -1.52 -24.59 -6.71
CA ILE A 189 -0.26 -25.22 -6.33
C ILE A 189 -0.37 -25.48 -4.82
N ASP A 190 -0.42 -26.74 -4.42
CA ASP A 190 -0.54 -27.13 -3.02
C ASP A 190 0.80 -26.95 -2.29
N LEU A 191 0.75 -26.21 -1.17
CA LEU A 191 1.86 -25.89 -0.29
C LEU A 191 1.62 -26.42 1.13
N ALA A 192 0.57 -27.21 1.38
CA ALA A 192 0.19 -27.68 2.71
C ALA A 192 1.25 -28.55 3.40
N GLN A 193 2.11 -29.22 2.63
CA GLN A 193 3.20 -30.07 3.13
C GLN A 193 4.54 -29.32 3.28
N MET A 194 4.59 -28.03 2.96
CA MET A 194 5.85 -27.29 3.03
C MET A 194 6.27 -27.04 4.50
N PRO A 195 7.56 -27.24 4.84
CA PRO A 195 8.07 -26.95 6.17
C PRO A 195 8.21 -25.44 6.39
N GLU A 196 8.28 -25.04 7.67
CA GLU A 196 8.66 -23.69 8.08
C GLU A 196 10.05 -23.32 7.53
N GLY A 197 10.28 -22.03 7.30
CA GLY A 197 11.49 -21.46 6.73
C GLY A 197 11.29 -20.86 5.33
N GLY A 198 12.38 -20.81 4.57
CA GLY A 198 12.47 -20.16 3.27
C GLY A 198 13.85 -19.52 3.07
N PRO A 199 14.03 -18.65 2.07
CA PRO A 199 13.05 -18.34 1.02
C PRO A 199 12.83 -19.54 0.09
N TYR A 200 11.56 -19.83 -0.19
CA TYR A 200 11.14 -20.83 -1.18
C TYR A 200 10.72 -20.15 -2.47
N LYS A 201 10.87 -20.87 -3.60
CA LYS A 201 10.28 -20.51 -4.88
C LYS A 201 9.53 -21.69 -5.47
N ILE A 202 8.50 -21.40 -6.25
CA ILE A 202 7.79 -22.38 -7.06
C ILE A 202 8.36 -22.31 -8.47
N ALA A 203 8.68 -23.45 -9.08
CA ALA A 203 8.94 -23.58 -10.51
C ALA A 203 7.85 -24.44 -11.15
N VAL A 204 7.20 -23.95 -12.19
CA VAL A 204 6.23 -24.70 -12.99
C VAL A 204 6.91 -25.06 -14.31
N ASN A 205 6.99 -26.35 -14.61
CA ASN A 205 7.79 -26.88 -15.72
C ASN A 205 7.34 -26.30 -17.06
N GLY A 206 8.27 -25.64 -17.77
CA GLY A 206 7.99 -25.00 -19.05
C GLY A 206 7.36 -23.63 -18.93
N TYR A 207 6.99 -23.18 -17.72
CA TYR A 207 6.37 -21.87 -17.50
C TYR A 207 7.31 -20.87 -16.84
N GLY A 208 8.11 -21.24 -15.84
CA GLY A 208 8.96 -20.31 -15.08
C GLY A 208 8.73 -20.42 -13.57
N CYS A 209 9.12 -19.38 -12.82
CA CYS A 209 9.11 -19.40 -11.35
C CYS A 209 8.41 -18.21 -10.69
N SER A 210 7.99 -18.39 -9.44
CA SER A 210 7.38 -17.34 -8.61
C SER A 210 8.40 -16.34 -8.06
N TYR A 211 7.91 -15.25 -7.44
CA TYR A 211 8.68 -14.53 -6.43
C TYR A 211 8.99 -15.44 -5.22
N PRO A 212 10.05 -15.13 -4.46
CA PRO A 212 10.30 -15.86 -3.22
C PRO A 212 9.21 -15.60 -2.19
N PHE A 213 8.97 -16.60 -1.36
CA PHE A 213 8.07 -16.51 -0.21
C PHE A 213 8.64 -17.34 0.94
N GLY A 214 8.09 -17.13 2.13
CA GLY A 214 8.44 -17.91 3.30
C GLY A 214 7.22 -18.48 4.00
N ILE A 215 7.49 -19.37 4.95
CA ILE A 215 6.50 -20.04 5.77
C ILE A 215 6.97 -19.94 7.20
N GLY A 216 6.16 -19.42 8.12
CA GLY A 216 6.57 -19.28 9.51
C GLY A 216 5.89 -18.13 10.23
N GLY A 217 6.03 -18.12 11.55
CA GLY A 217 5.45 -17.09 12.41
C GLY A 217 6.07 -15.71 12.20
N GLU A 218 7.35 -15.64 11.81
CA GLU A 218 8.11 -14.41 11.57
C GLU A 218 7.53 -13.58 10.42
N PHE A 219 7.00 -14.22 9.38
CA PHE A 219 6.38 -13.56 8.24
C PHE A 219 5.08 -12.87 8.63
N ILE A 220 4.26 -13.55 9.42
CA ILE A 220 2.98 -13.01 9.91
C ILE A 220 3.23 -11.91 10.96
N LYS A 221 4.24 -12.09 11.83
CA LYS A 221 4.69 -11.05 12.77
C LYS A 221 5.18 -9.80 12.04
N ARG A 222 5.93 -9.97 10.94
CA ARG A 222 6.36 -8.86 10.08
C ARG A 222 5.16 -8.13 9.49
N SER A 223 4.16 -8.84 8.97
CA SER A 223 2.94 -8.21 8.47
C SER A 223 2.22 -7.42 9.56
N ALA A 224 2.03 -7.99 10.75
CA ALA A 224 1.43 -7.30 11.89
C ALA A 224 2.23 -6.03 12.26
N TYR A 225 3.55 -6.16 12.37
CA TYR A 225 4.44 -5.02 12.62
C TYR A 225 4.25 -3.91 11.58
N ILE A 226 4.28 -4.25 10.28
CA ILE A 226 4.11 -3.25 9.22
C ILE A 226 2.72 -2.59 9.29
N THR A 227 1.67 -3.35 9.58
CA THR A 227 0.30 -2.81 9.72
C THR A 227 0.21 -1.79 10.87
N PHE A 228 0.71 -2.12 12.06
CA PHE A 228 0.71 -1.18 13.20
C PHE A 228 1.60 0.03 12.95
N ARG A 229 2.76 -0.15 12.30
CA ARG A 229 3.60 0.99 11.85
C ARG A 229 2.86 1.89 10.87
N GLY A 230 2.09 1.31 9.94
CA GLY A 230 1.25 2.05 9.00
C GLY A 230 0.20 2.90 9.71
N GLN A 231 -0.51 2.33 10.69
CA GLN A 231 -1.46 3.07 11.53
C GLN A 231 -0.77 4.20 12.31
N PHE A 232 0.41 3.95 12.88
CA PHE A 232 1.21 4.98 13.53
C PHE A 232 1.57 6.13 12.59
N TYR A 233 1.91 5.85 11.33
CA TYR A 233 2.24 6.89 10.35
C TYR A 233 1.04 7.73 9.92
N GLN A 234 -0.18 7.23 10.11
CA GLN A 234 -1.42 7.99 9.90
C GLN A 234 -1.82 8.84 11.11
N ARG A 235 -1.07 8.83 12.21
CA ARG A 235 -1.38 9.67 13.38
C ARG A 235 -1.44 11.15 12.98
N CYS A 236 -2.45 11.86 13.46
CA CYS A 236 -2.60 13.30 13.29
C CYS A 236 -2.25 14.04 14.59
N GLY A 237 -1.50 15.14 14.51
CA GLY A 237 -1.20 15.98 15.69
C GLY A 237 0.08 15.65 16.46
N CYS A 238 1.00 14.83 15.94
CA CYS A 238 2.36 14.68 16.48
C CYS A 238 3.42 14.79 15.37
N PRO A 239 4.67 15.15 15.66
CA PRO A 239 5.78 14.93 14.72
C PRO A 239 6.08 13.43 14.57
N ILE A 240 6.70 13.06 13.44
CA ILE A 240 7.26 11.74 13.12
C ILE A 240 8.60 11.98 12.41
N ASP A 241 9.65 12.15 13.21
CA ASP A 241 11.01 12.44 12.70
C ASP A 241 11.77 11.19 12.26
N LYS A 242 11.37 10.01 12.77
CA LYS A 242 12.03 8.73 12.49
C LYS A 242 11.02 7.66 12.08
N PRO A 243 10.92 7.34 10.77
CA PRO A 243 11.60 7.98 9.64
C PRO A 243 11.15 9.43 9.42
N ASP A 244 11.91 10.22 8.64
CA ASP A 244 11.64 11.65 8.34
C ASP A 244 10.38 11.80 7.48
N ILE A 245 9.22 11.63 8.11
CA ILE A 245 7.89 11.71 7.48
C ILE A 245 7.29 13.09 7.72
N ARG A 246 7.41 13.59 8.96
CA ARG A 246 6.73 14.80 9.41
C ARG A 246 7.48 15.48 10.55
N LYS A 247 8.04 16.67 10.33
CA LYS A 247 8.89 17.36 11.32
C LYS A 247 8.10 18.10 12.40
N HIS A 248 6.85 18.43 12.11
CA HIS A 248 5.98 19.19 13.00
C HIS A 248 4.64 18.50 13.19
N ALA A 249 4.00 18.71 14.35
CA ALA A 249 2.63 18.27 14.54
C ALA A 249 1.69 18.95 13.52
N CYS A 250 0.90 18.16 12.79
CA CYS A 250 -0.05 18.66 11.80
C CYS A 250 -1.46 18.82 12.37
N HIS A 251 -2.24 19.76 11.82
CA HIS A 251 -3.69 19.87 12.05
C HIS A 251 -4.14 19.98 13.52
N THR A 252 -3.30 20.58 14.36
CA THR A 252 -3.52 20.71 15.81
C THR A 252 -4.36 21.91 16.22
N LEU A 253 -4.55 22.91 15.34
CA LEU A 253 -5.44 24.05 15.57
C LEU A 253 -6.75 23.81 14.83
N VAL A 254 -7.85 23.70 15.57
CA VAL A 254 -9.19 23.44 15.03
C VAL A 254 -10.11 24.59 15.41
N TYR A 255 -10.95 25.00 14.48
CA TYR A 255 -11.93 26.07 14.64
C TYR A 255 -13.30 25.48 14.94
N ASP A 256 -14.01 25.98 15.94
CA ASP A 256 -15.35 25.54 16.26
C ASP A 256 -16.35 26.15 15.27
N THR A 257 -16.71 25.36 14.25
CA THR A 257 -17.54 25.80 13.12
C THR A 257 -18.93 25.19 13.12
N ASP A 258 -19.17 24.12 13.88
CA ASP A 258 -20.39 23.31 13.85
C ASP A 258 -20.83 22.96 12.40
N GLY A 259 -19.84 22.57 11.59
CA GLY A 259 -19.98 22.42 10.15
C GLY A 259 -20.91 21.28 9.74
N PRO A 260 -21.44 21.29 8.50
CA PRO A 260 -22.24 20.19 8.00
C PRO A 260 -21.42 18.91 7.86
N ILE A 261 -22.04 17.77 8.13
CA ILE A 261 -21.45 16.46 7.84
C ILE A 261 -21.31 16.30 6.33
N GLY A 262 -20.10 16.01 5.86
CA GLY A 262 -19.78 15.75 4.47
C GLY A 262 -18.29 15.87 4.20
N GLU A 263 -17.91 15.71 2.94
CA GLU A 263 -16.51 15.70 2.51
C GLU A 263 -16.03 17.06 2.02
N ALA A 264 -14.87 17.47 2.54
CA ALA A 264 -14.11 18.60 2.04
C ALA A 264 -14.97 19.89 1.88
N ASN A 265 -15.92 20.10 2.79
CA ASN A 265 -17.01 21.07 2.66
C ASN A 265 -17.01 22.20 3.70
N ILE A 266 -16.14 22.15 4.72
CA ILE A 266 -16.13 23.15 5.79
C ILE A 266 -15.27 24.36 5.41
N VAL A 267 -15.92 25.52 5.23
CA VAL A 267 -15.24 26.80 5.07
C VAL A 267 -14.97 27.40 6.45
N VAL A 268 -13.70 27.50 6.82
CA VAL A 268 -13.28 28.17 8.06
C VAL A 268 -12.87 29.61 7.76
N LYS A 269 -13.51 30.59 8.42
CA LYS A 269 -13.16 32.02 8.25
C LYS A 269 -11.86 32.35 8.98
N GLY A 270 -11.64 31.72 10.12
CA GLY A 270 -10.51 31.94 11.01
C GLY A 270 -10.79 32.93 12.14
N THR A 271 -12.05 33.33 12.31
CA THR A 271 -12.53 34.21 13.39
C THR A 271 -13.41 33.47 14.39
N GLU A 272 -13.77 32.22 14.08
CA GLU A 272 -14.44 31.30 14.98
C GLU A 272 -13.55 31.02 16.20
N PRO A 273 -14.14 30.64 17.35
CA PRO A 273 -13.37 30.12 18.48
C PRO A 273 -12.47 28.98 18.00
N ALA A 274 -11.24 28.92 18.49
CA ALA A 274 -10.30 27.88 18.11
C ALA A 274 -9.67 27.25 19.34
N PHE A 275 -9.37 25.97 19.25
CA PHE A 275 -8.78 25.19 20.32
C PHE A 275 -7.71 24.24 19.77
N ARG A 276 -6.87 23.75 20.68
CA ARG A 276 -5.89 22.72 20.35
C ARG A 276 -6.57 21.36 20.38
N CYS A 277 -6.37 20.57 19.33
CA CYS A 277 -6.91 19.23 19.19
C CYS A 277 -5.80 18.29 18.74
N TYR A 278 -5.60 17.20 19.46
CA TYR A 278 -4.56 16.21 19.18
C TYR A 278 -5.16 14.81 19.03
N GLY A 279 -4.39 13.89 18.49
CA GLY A 279 -4.80 12.50 18.37
C GLY A 279 -5.62 12.18 17.13
N GLY A 280 -6.04 10.93 17.05
CA GLY A 280 -6.73 10.38 15.89
C GLY A 280 -5.81 10.13 14.69
N TYR A 281 -6.45 9.74 13.59
CA TYR A 281 -5.80 9.34 12.35
C TYR A 281 -6.33 10.16 11.18
N HIS A 282 -5.43 10.53 10.28
CA HIS A 282 -5.76 10.88 8.91
C HIS A 282 -6.56 9.74 8.28
N ASP A 283 -7.77 10.01 7.75
CA ASP A 283 -8.67 8.96 7.22
C ASP A 283 -7.98 8.12 6.13
N ALA A 284 -7.38 8.82 5.17
CA ALA A 284 -6.67 8.23 4.06
C ALA A 284 -5.50 9.12 3.60
N GLY A 285 -5.52 9.54 2.34
CA GLY A 285 -4.51 10.44 1.75
C GLY A 285 -4.76 11.91 2.06
N ASP A 286 -5.89 12.24 2.67
CA ASP A 286 -6.27 13.52 3.24
C ASP A 286 -6.23 13.47 4.78
N ALA A 287 -6.66 14.54 5.45
CA ALA A 287 -6.43 14.73 6.87
C ALA A 287 -7.69 14.99 7.70
N ASP A 288 -8.87 14.70 7.15
CA ASP A 288 -10.08 14.68 7.95
C ASP A 288 -10.02 13.57 9.00
N ARG A 289 -10.77 13.79 10.08
CA ARG A 289 -10.87 12.87 11.22
C ARG A 289 -12.35 12.75 11.54
N ARG A 290 -12.98 11.60 11.30
CA ARG A 290 -14.44 11.43 11.39
C ARG A 290 -14.87 10.30 12.30
N ALA A 291 -16.13 10.36 12.74
CA ALA A 291 -16.68 9.45 13.75
C ALA A 291 -16.54 7.96 13.41
N TYR A 292 -16.50 7.58 12.12
CA TYR A 292 -16.25 6.19 11.76
C TYR A 292 -14.82 5.71 12.08
N HIS A 293 -13.86 6.63 12.30
CA HIS A 293 -12.49 6.30 12.73
C HIS A 293 -12.44 5.88 14.21
N ILE A 294 -13.50 6.13 14.99
CA ILE A 294 -13.65 5.59 16.36
C ILE A 294 -13.52 4.06 16.35
N SER A 295 -13.86 3.40 15.23
CA SER A 295 -13.69 1.95 15.07
C SER A 295 -12.24 1.48 15.22
N ASN A 296 -11.23 2.27 14.83
CA ASN A 296 -9.82 1.89 14.91
C ASN A 296 -9.36 1.60 16.35
N PRO A 297 -9.46 2.55 17.31
CA PRO A 297 -9.10 2.27 18.70
C PRO A 297 -10.00 1.20 19.32
N MET A 298 -11.30 1.13 18.97
CA MET A 298 -12.17 0.06 19.46
C MET A 298 -11.69 -1.35 19.04
N VAL A 299 -11.34 -1.52 17.76
CA VAL A 299 -10.84 -2.80 17.22
C VAL A 299 -9.50 -3.16 17.85
N ASN A 300 -8.60 -2.21 18.05
CA ASN A 300 -7.32 -2.43 18.75
C ASN A 300 -7.54 -2.99 20.17
N LEU A 301 -8.45 -2.38 20.93
CA LEU A 301 -8.78 -2.85 22.28
C LEU A 301 -9.44 -4.23 22.25
N MET A 302 -10.39 -4.48 21.33
CA MET A 302 -11.04 -5.80 21.19
C MET A 302 -10.04 -6.91 20.82
N ILE A 303 -9.08 -6.63 19.94
CA ILE A 303 -8.01 -7.56 19.58
C ILE A 303 -7.14 -7.87 20.80
N TYR A 304 -6.78 -6.85 21.57
CA TYR A 304 -6.04 -7.03 22.82
C TYR A 304 -6.80 -7.93 23.80
N GLU A 305 -8.09 -7.70 24.00
CA GLU A 305 -8.91 -8.52 24.90
C GLU A 305 -9.03 -9.98 24.47
N ALA A 306 -9.15 -10.22 23.17
CA ALA A 306 -9.24 -11.57 22.63
C ALA A 306 -7.90 -12.32 22.79
N PHE A 307 -6.77 -11.62 22.73
CA PHE A 307 -5.44 -12.23 22.69
C PHE A 307 -4.39 -11.49 23.56
N PRO A 308 -4.64 -11.25 24.87
CA PRO A 308 -3.85 -10.32 25.67
C PRO A 308 -2.39 -10.78 25.86
N LYS A 309 -2.15 -12.10 25.80
CA LYS A 309 -0.81 -12.70 25.91
C LYS A 309 0.06 -12.50 24.66
N MET A 310 -0.52 -12.04 23.55
CA MET A 310 0.17 -11.84 22.28
C MET A 310 0.73 -10.42 22.12
N PHE A 311 0.37 -9.51 23.04
CA PHE A 311 0.72 -8.09 22.96
C PHE A 311 1.52 -7.66 24.19
N TYR A 312 2.56 -6.88 23.95
CA TYR A 312 3.50 -6.39 24.96
C TYR A 312 4.10 -5.05 24.52
N ASP A 313 4.72 -4.34 25.46
CA ASP A 313 5.38 -3.05 25.22
C ASP A 313 6.64 -3.20 24.34
N GLY A 314 6.84 -2.28 23.40
CA GLY A 314 7.91 -2.27 22.42
C GLY A 314 7.72 -3.27 21.26
N GLN A 315 6.53 -3.85 21.11
CA GLN A 315 6.28 -4.88 20.10
C GLN A 315 6.32 -4.34 18.66
N PHE A 316 5.85 -3.11 18.45
CA PHE A 316 5.58 -2.52 17.15
C PHE A 316 6.25 -1.14 16.99
N ASP A 317 7.18 -0.78 17.89
CA ASP A 317 7.87 0.51 17.91
C ASP A 317 6.92 1.72 17.98
N ILE A 318 5.80 1.57 18.68
CA ILE A 318 4.75 2.59 18.79
C ILE A 318 5.07 3.56 19.93
N PRO A 319 5.01 4.88 19.72
CA PRO A 319 5.15 5.86 20.80
C PRO A 319 4.01 5.78 21.81
N GLY A 320 4.38 5.68 23.09
CA GLY A 320 3.47 5.64 24.23
C GLY A 320 3.67 6.77 25.25
N GLU A 321 4.75 7.55 25.14
CA GLU A 321 5.01 8.71 26.03
C GLU A 321 5.32 9.96 25.21
N PHE A 322 4.77 11.07 25.69
CA PHE A 322 4.79 12.36 25.00
C PHE A 322 5.03 13.51 25.99
N ASP A 323 5.49 14.64 25.47
CA ASP A 323 5.47 15.91 26.21
C ASP A 323 4.11 16.61 26.10
N GLU A 324 4.01 17.82 26.66
CA GLU A 324 2.77 18.61 26.68
C GLU A 324 2.26 19.03 25.29
N GLU A 325 3.12 19.02 24.28
CA GLU A 325 2.78 19.35 22.90
C GLU A 325 2.59 18.10 22.02
N TYR A 326 2.59 16.92 22.62
CA TYR A 326 2.54 15.61 21.96
C TYR A 326 3.74 15.31 21.05
N ASN A 327 4.91 15.88 21.35
CA ASN A 327 6.16 15.39 20.75
C ASN A 327 6.51 14.02 21.35
N ILE A 328 7.01 13.12 20.51
CA ILE A 328 7.34 11.74 20.92
C ILE A 328 8.56 11.76 21.85
N VAL A 329 8.38 11.31 23.09
CA VAL A 329 9.46 11.19 24.09
C VAL A 329 10.02 9.76 24.13
N SER A 330 9.14 8.76 24.19
CA SER A 330 9.53 7.35 24.28
C SER A 330 8.54 6.43 23.56
N LYS A 331 9.06 5.28 23.12
CA LYS A 331 8.30 4.14 22.57
C LYS A 331 8.10 3.01 23.58
N ILE A 332 8.56 3.20 24.81
CA ILE A 332 8.52 2.20 25.88
C ILE A 332 7.95 2.88 27.12
N ASN A 333 6.87 2.31 27.68
CA ASN A 333 6.11 2.90 28.79
C ASN A 333 5.41 1.87 29.71
N ASN A 334 5.71 0.59 29.54
CA ASN A 334 5.11 -0.58 30.18
C ASN A 334 3.62 -0.82 29.83
N ILE A 335 3.13 -0.25 28.74
CA ILE A 335 1.80 -0.50 28.17
C ILE A 335 1.97 -1.27 26.86
N PRO A 336 1.15 -2.29 26.57
CA PRO A 336 1.19 -2.93 25.25
C PRO A 336 0.96 -1.91 24.12
N ASP A 337 1.82 -1.89 23.10
CA ASP A 337 1.78 -0.93 21.99
C ASP A 337 0.40 -0.79 21.33
N ILE A 338 -0.37 -1.88 21.26
CA ILE A 338 -1.74 -1.88 20.71
C ILE A 338 -2.71 -1.01 21.53
N ILE A 339 -2.51 -0.95 22.86
CA ILE A 339 -3.26 -0.09 23.77
C ILE A 339 -2.76 1.35 23.63
N ASP A 340 -1.45 1.59 23.52
CA ASP A 340 -0.93 2.95 23.25
C ASP A 340 -1.48 3.53 21.96
N GLU A 341 -1.57 2.70 20.91
CA GLU A 341 -2.18 3.09 19.65
C GLU A 341 -3.68 3.38 19.83
N ALA A 342 -4.40 2.58 20.61
CA ALA A 342 -5.81 2.86 20.94
C ALA A 342 -6.00 4.14 21.77
N MET A 343 -5.09 4.44 22.70
CA MET A 343 -5.10 5.70 23.45
C MET A 343 -4.95 6.90 22.51
N TRP A 344 -4.03 6.83 21.55
CA TRP A 344 -3.87 7.88 20.53
C TRP A 344 -5.11 8.07 19.67
N GLY A 345 -5.71 6.98 19.19
CA GLY A 345 -6.94 7.01 18.40
C GLY A 345 -8.16 7.53 19.19
N THR A 346 -8.13 7.39 20.51
CA THR A 346 -9.21 7.86 21.42
C THR A 346 -9.09 9.36 21.71
N LEU A 347 -7.86 9.87 21.82
CA LEU A 347 -7.56 11.21 22.30
C LEU A 347 -8.31 12.34 21.58
N ILE A 348 -8.49 12.24 20.26
CA ILE A 348 -9.22 13.26 19.50
C ILE A 348 -10.67 13.43 19.99
N TRP A 349 -11.33 12.34 20.35
CA TRP A 349 -12.73 12.38 20.81
C TRP A 349 -12.84 13.02 22.18
N GLU A 350 -11.78 12.98 22.99
CA GLU A 350 -11.71 13.70 24.26
C GLU A 350 -11.65 15.22 24.06
N TYR A 351 -10.96 15.68 23.00
CA TYR A 351 -10.92 17.10 22.60
C TYR A 351 -12.20 17.57 21.90
N LEU A 352 -12.87 16.66 21.19
CA LEU A 352 -14.11 16.95 20.46
C LEU A 352 -15.38 16.79 21.31
N GLN A 353 -15.23 16.45 22.59
CA GLN A 353 -16.33 16.37 23.55
C GLN A 353 -16.62 17.73 24.17
N ASN A 354 -17.86 18.18 24.06
CA ASN A 354 -18.37 19.38 24.71
C ASN A 354 -18.60 19.17 26.20
N GLU A 355 -18.77 20.27 26.93
CA GLU A 355 -18.99 20.23 28.39
C GLU A 355 -20.23 19.43 28.80
N ASP A 356 -21.27 19.46 27.96
CA ASP A 356 -22.53 18.72 28.11
C ASP A 356 -22.43 17.23 27.75
N GLY A 357 -21.27 16.77 27.27
CA GLY A 357 -21.03 15.38 26.89
C GLY A 357 -21.27 15.07 25.41
N SER A 358 -21.92 15.97 24.65
CA SER A 358 -22.07 15.81 23.20
C SER A 358 -20.71 15.82 22.49
N ILE A 359 -20.57 15.03 21.41
CA ILE A 359 -19.30 14.89 20.70
C ILE A 359 -19.47 15.30 19.25
N HIS A 360 -18.57 16.17 18.77
CA HIS A 360 -18.49 16.55 17.37
C HIS A 360 -18.22 15.34 16.48
N PHE A 361 -18.84 15.29 15.30
CA PHE A 361 -18.67 14.17 14.37
C PHE A 361 -17.24 14.05 13.82
N GLY A 362 -16.39 15.05 14.02
CA GLY A 362 -15.02 15.05 13.57
C GLY A 362 -14.44 16.44 13.31
N THR A 363 -13.38 16.49 12.51
CA THR A 363 -12.80 17.71 11.95
C THR A 363 -12.67 17.61 10.44
N GLU A 364 -12.93 18.70 9.73
CA GLU A 364 -12.90 18.74 8.27
C GLU A 364 -12.47 20.14 7.77
N THR A 365 -12.02 20.23 6.53
CA THR A 365 -11.67 21.47 5.83
C THR A 365 -12.39 21.57 4.48
N LYS A 366 -12.13 22.64 3.71
CA LYS A 366 -12.65 22.77 2.34
C LYS A 366 -11.59 22.38 1.32
N GLY A 367 -11.89 21.38 0.49
CA GLY A 367 -10.97 20.81 -0.50
C GLY A 367 -9.75 20.12 0.14
N TYR A 368 -8.87 19.56 -0.70
CA TYR A 368 -7.69 18.82 -0.25
C TYR A 368 -6.41 19.66 -0.30
N PRO A 369 -5.35 19.29 0.44
CA PRO A 369 -4.06 19.99 0.39
C PRO A 369 -3.54 20.13 -1.04
N GLU A 370 -2.91 21.27 -1.34
CA GLU A 370 -2.28 21.56 -2.63
C GLU A 370 -0.79 21.86 -2.44
N PRO A 371 0.13 21.20 -3.16
CA PRO A 371 -0.13 20.17 -4.18
C PRO A 371 -0.75 18.90 -3.57
N PHE A 372 -1.51 18.16 -4.38
CA PHE A 372 -2.01 16.84 -4.00
C PHE A 372 -0.87 15.96 -3.46
N ALA A 373 -1.09 15.32 -2.31
CA ALA A 373 -0.10 14.53 -1.55
C ALA A 373 1.07 15.34 -0.93
N ALA A 374 0.88 16.63 -0.65
CA ALA A 374 1.78 17.37 0.22
C ALA A 374 1.95 16.65 1.57
N PRO A 375 3.17 16.63 2.16
CA PRO A 375 3.35 16.17 3.54
C PRO A 375 2.38 16.86 4.49
N MET A 376 1.82 16.10 5.42
CA MET A 376 0.71 16.59 6.25
C MET A 376 1.07 17.74 7.19
N ASP A 377 2.35 17.92 7.55
CA ASP A 377 2.84 19.10 8.28
C ASP A 377 3.03 20.35 7.40
N LEU A 378 2.97 20.20 6.07
CA LEU A 378 3.01 21.31 5.12
C LEU A 378 1.61 21.70 4.63
N ASP A 379 0.56 21.02 5.10
CA ASP A 379 -0.81 21.44 4.87
C ASP A 379 -1.13 22.74 5.64
N THR A 380 -1.47 23.78 4.89
CA THR A 380 -1.75 25.12 5.42
C THR A 380 -3.25 25.42 5.55
N LYS A 381 -4.13 24.44 5.27
CA LYS A 381 -5.56 24.60 5.43
C LYS A 381 -5.97 24.76 6.89
N LYS A 382 -7.09 25.46 7.08
CA LYS A 382 -7.78 25.56 8.37
C LYS A 382 -8.81 24.44 8.48
N TYR A 383 -8.87 23.79 9.63
CA TYR A 383 -9.80 22.71 9.92
C TYR A 383 -10.85 23.19 10.92
N GLY A 384 -12.10 22.84 10.67
CA GLY A 384 -13.24 23.15 11.53
C GLY A 384 -13.87 21.91 12.14
N THR A 385 -14.58 22.06 13.25
CA THR A 385 -15.42 21.01 13.84
C THR A 385 -16.57 20.68 12.90
N VAL A 386 -16.81 19.39 12.70
CA VAL A 386 -18.08 18.89 12.14
C VAL A 386 -19.10 18.87 13.27
N ARG A 387 -20.35 19.21 12.99
CA ARG A 387 -21.42 19.27 14.01
C ARG A 387 -21.51 18.04 14.90
N ILE A 388 -22.07 18.23 16.10
CA ILE A 388 -22.38 17.13 17.01
C ILE A 388 -23.36 16.13 16.37
N ASP A 389 -23.19 14.86 16.69
CA ASP A 389 -24.06 13.80 16.17
C ASP A 389 -24.00 12.55 17.07
N ASN A 390 -25.15 11.90 17.28
CA ASN A 390 -25.22 10.69 18.11
C ASN A 390 -24.34 9.55 17.58
N ARG A 391 -24.05 9.53 16.27
CA ARG A 391 -23.13 8.56 15.65
C ARG A 391 -21.67 8.74 16.09
N ALA A 392 -21.32 9.88 16.69
CA ALA A 392 -20.05 10.09 17.36
C ALA A 392 -20.18 9.91 18.87
N THR A 393 -21.17 10.56 19.49
CA THR A 393 -21.36 10.54 20.95
C THR A 393 -21.53 9.12 21.51
N CYS A 394 -22.42 8.33 20.93
CA CYS A 394 -22.73 6.97 21.41
C CYS A 394 -21.52 6.02 21.38
N PRO A 395 -20.81 5.84 20.24
CA PRO A 395 -19.65 4.94 20.20
C PRO A 395 -18.45 5.49 20.98
N ALA A 396 -18.26 6.81 21.07
CA ALA A 396 -17.19 7.38 21.88
C ALA A 396 -17.41 7.14 23.38
N ALA A 397 -18.65 7.20 23.89
CA ALA A 397 -18.95 6.80 25.27
C ALA A 397 -18.52 5.36 25.57
N GLY A 398 -18.85 4.43 24.65
CA GLY A 398 -18.41 3.03 24.74
C GLY A 398 -16.89 2.87 24.65
N LEU A 399 -16.24 3.60 23.76
CA LEU A 399 -14.78 3.61 23.63
C LEU A 399 -14.10 4.11 24.91
N PHE A 400 -14.57 5.21 25.50
CA PHE A 400 -14.02 5.74 26.74
C PHE A 400 -14.12 4.73 27.89
N LEU A 401 -15.27 4.06 28.07
CA LEU A 401 -15.41 2.99 29.07
C LEU A 401 -14.49 1.80 28.80
N HIS A 402 -14.39 1.37 27.53
CA HIS A 402 -13.56 0.25 27.15
C HIS A 402 -12.08 0.56 27.44
N LEU A 403 -11.60 1.72 26.99
CA LEU A 403 -10.23 2.14 27.22
C LEU A 403 -9.95 2.33 28.72
N ALA A 404 -10.83 3.00 29.46
CA ALA A 404 -10.70 3.22 30.90
C ALA A 404 -10.44 1.91 31.66
N ARG A 405 -11.22 0.86 31.36
CA ARG A 405 -11.05 -0.45 31.99
C ARG A 405 -9.68 -1.07 31.69
N LEU A 406 -9.22 -0.99 30.44
CA LEU A 406 -7.97 -1.62 30.02
C LEU A 406 -6.74 -0.84 30.46
N ILE A 407 -6.81 0.50 30.55
CA ILE A 407 -5.66 1.32 30.99
C ILE A 407 -5.57 1.48 32.51
N LYS A 408 -6.63 1.15 33.27
CA LYS A 408 -6.64 1.27 34.74
C LYS A 408 -5.41 0.74 35.47
N PRO A 409 -4.84 -0.46 35.15
CA PRO A 409 -3.64 -0.95 35.81
C PRO A 409 -2.37 -0.15 35.47
N TYR A 410 -2.37 0.65 34.41
CA TYR A 410 -1.23 1.41 33.92
C TYR A 410 -1.33 2.91 34.23
N LYS A 411 -2.52 3.51 34.02
CA LYS A 411 -2.81 4.94 34.15
C LYS A 411 -4.18 5.16 34.82
N SER A 412 -4.26 4.87 36.12
CA SER A 412 -5.52 4.92 36.90
C SER A 412 -6.20 6.30 36.89
N GLY A 413 -5.45 7.39 36.96
CA GLY A 413 -6.00 8.75 36.86
C GLY A 413 -6.65 9.03 35.51
N LYS A 414 -6.01 8.60 34.42
CA LYS A 414 -6.59 8.72 33.07
C LYS A 414 -7.82 7.85 32.87
N ALA A 415 -7.82 6.65 33.46
CA ALA A 415 -9.00 5.78 33.45
C ALA A 415 -10.22 6.44 34.12
N GLU A 416 -10.02 7.13 35.25
CA GLU A 416 -11.09 7.85 35.93
C GLU A 416 -11.60 9.05 35.11
N GLU A 417 -10.70 9.80 34.47
CA GLU A 417 -11.09 10.88 33.55
C GLU A 417 -11.96 10.35 32.40
N LEU A 418 -11.54 9.26 31.76
CA LEU A 418 -12.30 8.64 30.67
C LEU A 418 -13.66 8.11 31.13
N LEU A 419 -13.77 7.58 32.36
CA LEU A 419 -15.04 7.16 32.92
C LEU A 419 -16.02 8.34 33.04
N GLN A 420 -15.57 9.47 33.59
CA GLN A 420 -16.39 10.68 33.72
C GLN A 420 -16.82 11.23 32.35
N ARG A 421 -15.91 11.21 31.36
CA ARG A 421 -16.23 11.57 29.98
C ARG A 421 -17.31 10.67 29.39
N ALA A 422 -17.22 9.36 29.64
CA ALA A 422 -18.22 8.42 29.17
C ALA A 422 -19.59 8.66 29.81
N GLU A 423 -19.64 8.91 31.12
CA GLU A 423 -20.87 9.20 31.85
C GLU A 423 -21.56 10.45 31.31
N LYS A 424 -20.80 11.52 31.02
CA LYS A 424 -21.33 12.72 30.37
C LYS A 424 -21.88 12.45 28.97
N ALA A 425 -21.16 11.67 28.15
CA ALA A 425 -21.64 11.32 26.81
C ALA A 425 -22.88 10.40 26.82
N PHE A 426 -23.16 9.73 27.95
CA PHE A 426 -24.32 8.87 28.13
C PHE A 426 -25.56 9.59 28.68
N ALA A 427 -25.34 10.68 29.43
CA ALA A 427 -26.39 11.51 30.01
C ALA A 427 -27.15 12.30 28.93
#